data_AF-A0A3A5MIG1-F1
#
_entry.id   AF-A0A3A5MIG1-F1
#
_cell.length_a   1.000
_cell.length_b   1.000
_cell.length_c   1.000
_cell.angle_alpha   90.00
_cell.angle_beta   90.00
_cell.angle_gamma   90.00
#
_symmetry.space_group_name_H-M   'P 1'
#
loop_
_entity.id
_entity.type
_entity.pdbx_description
1 polymer ?
#
loop_
_entity_poly.entity_id
_entity_poly.type
_entity_poly.pdbx_seq_one_letter_code
_entity_poly.pdbx_strand_id
1 'polypeptide(L)'
;MNDPRANMDGNNLFNLGKPRADYTRTPGRAPGFWLSAAGFVLAVVFPFPAIIVAVIGLTFTMQAYRVIPVRARGRGLVLAALGLSIGAIALVLLRSIGSLF
;
A
#
# COMPACT_ATOMS: atom_id res chain seq x y z
N MET A 1 -31.84 31.64 -11.86
CA MET A 1 -30.40 31.31 -11.91
C MET A 1 -30.30 29.88 -12.44
N ASN A 2 -30.22 29.72 -13.77
CA ASN A 2 -30.12 28.42 -14.44
C ASN A 2 -28.66 28.20 -14.79
N ASP A 3 -27.93 27.47 -13.94
CA ASP A 3 -26.55 27.07 -14.25
C ASP A 3 -26.60 25.91 -15.26
N PRO A 4 -26.11 26.09 -16.50
CA PRO A 4 -26.11 25.03 -17.50
C PRO A 4 -25.22 23.83 -17.13
N ARG A 5 -24.38 23.93 -16.09
CA ARG A 5 -23.58 22.80 -15.58
C ARG A 5 -24.38 21.80 -14.76
N ALA A 6 -25.58 22.18 -14.29
CA ALA A 6 -26.47 21.32 -13.52
C ALA A 6 -27.42 20.50 -14.40
N ASN A 7 -27.36 20.64 -15.72
CA ASN A 7 -28.22 19.89 -16.62
C ASN A 7 -27.79 18.42 -16.64
N MET A 8 -28.53 17.59 -15.89
CA MET A 8 -28.33 16.13 -15.85
C MET A 8 -29.14 15.40 -16.93
N ASP A 9 -30.02 16.11 -17.64
CA ASP A 9 -30.86 15.55 -18.70
C ASP A 9 -30.04 15.29 -19.97
N GLY A 10 -30.01 14.04 -20.41
CA GLY A 10 -29.24 13.60 -21.60
C GLY A 10 -27.86 13.02 -21.29
N ASN A 11 -27.39 13.16 -20.04
CA ASN A 11 -26.17 12.50 -19.60
C ASN A 11 -26.52 11.05 -19.34
N ASN A 12 -26.14 10.15 -20.24
CA ASN A 12 -26.43 8.69 -20.22
C ASN A 12 -25.78 7.96 -19.01
N LEU A 13 -25.60 8.63 -17.88
CA LEU A 13 -25.00 8.19 -16.62
C LEU A 13 -25.74 6.99 -16.02
N PHE A 14 -27.06 6.88 -16.23
CA PHE A 14 -27.82 5.68 -15.85
C PHE A 14 -27.48 4.44 -16.71
N ASN A 15 -27.02 4.63 -17.95
CA ASN A 15 -26.55 3.58 -18.86
C ASN A 15 -25.04 3.28 -18.75
N LEU A 16 -24.28 4.18 -18.11
CA LEU A 16 -22.92 3.89 -17.66
C LEU A 16 -23.04 2.93 -16.48
N GLY A 17 -23.05 1.63 -16.76
CA GLY A 17 -23.15 0.57 -15.76
C GLY A 17 -22.28 0.84 -14.53
N LYS A 18 -22.76 0.43 -13.35
CA LYS A 18 -22.24 0.81 -12.02
C LYS A 18 -20.73 1.07 -12.04
N PRO A 19 -20.26 2.24 -11.56
CA PRO A 19 -18.84 2.58 -11.58
C PRO A 19 -18.04 1.44 -10.92
N ARG A 20 -17.15 0.82 -11.70
CA ARG A 20 -16.26 -0.22 -11.18
C ARG A 20 -15.32 0.48 -10.21
N ALA A 21 -15.37 0.09 -8.95
CA ALA A 21 -14.46 0.63 -7.94
C ALA A 21 -13.02 0.30 -8.34
N ASP A 22 -12.24 1.33 -8.69
CA ASP A 22 -10.82 1.21 -9.02
C ASP A 22 -9.97 1.41 -7.76
N TYR A 23 -9.53 0.29 -7.20
CA TYR A 23 -8.68 0.25 -6.00
C TYR A 23 -7.18 0.42 -6.32
N THR A 24 -6.82 0.68 -7.58
CA THR A 24 -5.41 0.94 -7.92
C THR A 24 -4.92 2.31 -7.43
N ARG A 25 -5.83 3.24 -7.14
CA ARG A 25 -5.48 4.56 -6.62
C ARG A 25 -5.67 4.68 -5.10
N THR A 26 -5.85 3.57 -4.39
CA THR A 26 -6.04 3.61 -2.94
C THR A 26 -4.84 4.27 -2.24
N PRO A 27 -5.09 5.30 -1.39
CA PRO A 27 -4.05 5.94 -0.60
C PRO A 27 -3.27 4.93 0.24
N GLY A 28 -1.96 5.16 0.41
CA GLY A 28 -1.09 4.24 1.14
C GLY A 28 -0.56 3.05 0.33
N ARG A 29 -1.18 2.69 -0.80
CA ARG A 29 -0.78 1.51 -1.61
C ARG A 29 0.61 1.63 -2.21
N ALA A 30 0.83 2.65 -3.04
CA ALA A 30 2.11 2.92 -3.68
C ALA A 30 3.19 3.35 -2.68
N PRO A 31 2.96 4.34 -1.78
CA PRO A 31 3.99 4.74 -0.82
C PRO A 31 4.32 3.60 0.15
N GLY A 32 3.33 2.81 0.60
CA GLY A 32 3.55 1.64 1.44
C GLY A 32 4.43 0.58 0.78
N PHE A 33 4.21 0.30 -0.51
CA PHE A 33 5.07 -0.61 -1.26
C PHE A 33 6.52 -0.11 -1.37
N TRP A 34 6.72 1.13 -1.81
CA TRP A 34 8.07 1.68 -2.01
C TRP A 34 8.84 1.80 -0.70
N LEU A 35 8.19 2.21 0.38
CA LEU A 35 8.81 2.26 1.70
C LEU A 35 9.14 0.86 2.23
N SER A 36 8.27 -0.13 2.00
CA SER A 36 8.54 -1.51 2.42
C SER A 36 9.70 -2.12 1.62
N ALA A 37 9.78 -1.84 0.32
CA ALA A 37 10.91 -2.25 -0.51
C ALA A 37 12.22 -1.56 -0.09
N ALA A 38 12.19 -0.24 0.13
CA ALA A 38 13.35 0.50 0.62
C ALA A 38 13.80 -0.01 1.99
N GLY A 39 12.87 -0.25 2.91
CA GLY A 39 13.15 -0.83 4.23
C GLY A 39 13.78 -2.21 4.13
N PHE A 40 13.30 -3.06 3.21
CA PHE A 40 13.89 -4.37 2.97
C PHE A 40 15.32 -4.29 2.43
N VAL A 41 15.58 -3.42 1.45
CA VAL A 41 16.94 -3.19 0.93
C VAL A 41 17.86 -2.63 2.02
N LEU A 42 17.38 -1.67 2.80
CA LEU A 42 18.13 -1.10 3.91
C LEU A 42 18.44 -2.13 4.99
N ALA A 43 17.57 -3.12 5.24
CA ALA A 43 17.80 -4.15 6.27
C ALA A 43 19.09 -4.96 6.03
N VAL A 44 19.53 -5.04 4.78
CA VAL A 44 20.77 -5.72 4.39
C VAL A 44 22.02 -4.90 4.75
N VAL A 45 21.96 -3.57 4.76
CA VAL A 45 23.14 -2.71 4.96
C VAL A 45 23.10 -2.00 6.31
N PHE A 46 21.94 -1.45 6.68
CA PHE A 46 21.71 -0.63 7.85
C PHE A 46 20.49 -1.15 8.65
N PRO A 47 20.66 -2.16 9.50
CA PRO A 47 19.54 -2.87 10.14
C PRO A 47 18.66 -1.95 11.02
N PHE A 48 19.24 -1.03 11.78
CA PHE A 48 18.47 -0.15 12.66
C PHE A 48 17.64 0.90 11.90
N PRO A 49 18.19 1.69 10.95
CA PRO A 49 17.39 2.57 10.10
C PRO A 49 16.32 1.83 9.30
N ALA A 50 16.60 0.60 8.86
CA ALA A 50 15.67 -0.21 8.10
C ALA A 50 14.37 -0.51 8.88
N ILE A 51 14.44 -0.73 10.19
CA ILE A 51 13.24 -0.94 11.02
C ILE A 51 12.31 0.27 10.94
N ILE A 52 12.85 1.48 11.07
CA ILE A 52 12.06 2.72 11.04
C ILE A 52 11.32 2.82 9.69
N VAL A 53 12.04 2.63 8.58
CA VAL A 53 11.47 2.69 7.24
C VAL A 53 10.44 1.58 7.02
N ALA A 54 10.71 0.35 7.48
CA ALA A 54 9.80 -0.78 7.38
C ALA A 54 8.51 -0.55 8.18
N VAL A 55 8.57 0.04 9.37
CA VAL A 55 7.40 0.38 10.21
C VAL A 55 6.55 1.46 9.54
N ILE A 56 7.16 2.51 9.00
CA ILE A 56 6.43 3.56 8.26
C ILE A 56 5.76 2.94 7.02
N GLY A 57 6.49 2.13 6.25
CA GLY A 57 5.96 1.41 5.09
C GLY A 57 4.80 0.47 5.44
N LEU A 58 4.91 -0.24 6.56
CA LEU A 58 3.86 -1.10 7.09
C LEU A 58 2.60 -0.30 7.45
N THR A 59 2.76 0.90 8.00
CA THR A 59 1.64 1.77 8.40
C THR A 59 0.82 2.18 7.17
N PHE A 60 1.48 2.66 6.11
CA PHE A 60 0.82 2.99 4.84
C PHE A 60 0.20 1.75 4.16
N THR A 61 0.90 0.63 4.21
CA THR A 61 0.42 -0.64 3.64
C THR A 61 -0.84 -1.12 4.38
N MET A 62 -0.89 -1.00 5.70
CA MET A 62 -2.06 -1.34 6.52
C MET A 62 -3.26 -0.44 6.25
N GLN A 63 -3.05 0.86 5.99
CA GLN A 63 -4.13 1.75 5.54
C GLN A 63 -4.76 1.24 4.25
N ALA A 64 -3.95 0.90 3.25
CA ALA A 64 -4.45 0.32 1.99
C ALA A 64 -5.07 -1.06 2.20
N TYR A 65 -4.52 -1.87 3.10
CA TYR A 65 -5.02 -3.22 3.40
C TYR A 65 -6.43 -3.22 4.01
N ARG A 66 -6.78 -2.20 4.80
CA ARG A 66 -8.13 -2.11 5.39
C ARG A 66 -9.20 -1.68 4.39
N VAL A 67 -8.81 -0.99 3.31
CA VAL A 67 -9.75 -0.40 2.34
C VAL A 67 -9.98 -1.30 1.13
N ILE A 68 -8.93 -1.97 0.62
CA ILE A 68 -9.04 -2.78 -0.60
C ILE A 68 -9.71 -4.14 -0.28
N PRO A 69 -10.85 -4.49 -0.91
CA PRO A 69 -11.51 -5.76 -0.63
C PRO A 69 -10.69 -6.98 -1.10
N VAL A 70 -10.97 -8.13 -0.50
CA VAL A 70 -10.35 -9.42 -0.87
C VAL A 70 -10.71 -9.72 -2.33
N ARG A 71 -9.71 -10.05 -3.16
CA ARG A 71 -9.78 -10.25 -4.63
C ARG A 71 -9.90 -9.00 -5.51
N ALA A 72 -9.85 -7.79 -4.95
CA ALA A 72 -9.82 -6.58 -5.77
C ALA A 72 -8.47 -6.39 -6.50
N ARG A 73 -8.54 -5.87 -7.73
CA ARG A 73 -7.37 -5.52 -8.53
C ARG A 73 -6.57 -4.43 -7.82
N GLY A 74 -5.33 -4.73 -7.45
CA GLY A 74 -4.47 -3.86 -6.64
C GLY A 74 -4.12 -4.41 -5.25
N ARG A 75 -4.81 -5.46 -4.78
CA ARG A 75 -4.51 -6.14 -3.51
C ARG A 75 -3.13 -6.81 -3.50
N GLY A 76 -2.69 -7.34 -4.64
CA GLY A 76 -1.39 -8.02 -4.76
C GLY A 76 -0.20 -7.16 -4.36
N LEU A 77 -0.21 -5.87 -4.71
CA LEU A 77 0.87 -4.95 -4.33
C LEU A 77 0.92 -4.71 -2.82
N VAL A 78 -0.25 -4.62 -2.18
CA VAL A 78 -0.35 -4.49 -0.71
C VAL A 78 0.17 -5.75 -0.02
N LEU A 79 -0.16 -6.93 -0.54
CA LEU A 79 0.34 -8.20 0.01
C LEU A 79 1.86 -8.33 -0.17
N ALA A 80 2.40 -7.93 -1.32
CA ALA A 80 3.84 -7.89 -1.55
C ALA A 80 4.54 -6.93 -0.57
N ALA A 81 3.97 -5.74 -0.37
CA ALA A 81 4.48 -4.77 0.60
C ALA A 81 4.48 -5.32 2.03
N LEU A 82 3.40 -5.98 2.46
CA LEU A 82 3.34 -6.66 3.77
C LEU A 82 4.43 -7.72 3.90
N GLY A 83 4.61 -8.56 2.88
CA GLY A 83 5.66 -9.57 2.85
C GLY A 83 7.05 -8.95 2.98
N LEU A 84 7.32 -7.86 2.27
CA LEU A 84 8.58 -7.13 2.35
C LEU A 84 8.82 -6.52 3.74
N SER A 85 7.81 -5.88 4.35
CA SER A 85 7.93 -5.33 5.71
C SER A 85 8.22 -6.42 6.74
N ILE A 86 7.48 -7.53 6.68
CA ILE A 86 7.67 -8.68 7.60
C ILE A 86 9.06 -9.28 7.39
N GLY A 87 9.46 -9.49 6.14
CA GLY A 87 10.79 -10.01 5.80
C GLY A 87 11.92 -9.10 6.27
N ALA A 88 11.77 -7.78 6.14
CA ALA A 88 12.76 -6.80 6.61
C ALA A 88 12.91 -6.89 8.14
N ILE A 89 11.81 -6.91 8.88
CA ILE A 89 11.83 -7.01 10.35
C ILE A 89 12.45 -8.34 10.78
N ALA A 90 12.05 -9.45 10.17
CA ALA A 90 12.60 -10.77 10.48
C ALA A 90 14.12 -10.85 10.20
N LEU A 91 14.57 -10.30 9.07
CA LEU A 91 15.98 -10.25 8.71
C LEU A 91 16.79 -9.46 9.75
N VAL A 92 16.29 -8.29 10.16
CA VAL A 92 16.98 -7.48 11.19
C VAL A 92 17.03 -8.23 12.51
N LEU A 93 15.92 -8.86 12.94
CA LEU A 93 15.90 -9.64 14.19
C LEU A 93 16.89 -10.81 14.15
N LEU A 94 16.90 -11.58 13.07
CA LEU A 94 17.84 -12.69 12.90
C LEU A 94 19.30 -12.22 12.93
N ARG A 95 19.60 -11.10 12.26
CA ARG A 95 20.95 -10.54 12.24
C ARG A 95 21.37 -10.00 13.61
N SER A 96 20.47 -9.34 14.33
CA SER A 96 20.72 -8.87 15.70
C SER A 96 20.98 -10.03 16.65
N ILE A 97 20.18 -11.10 16.58
CA ILE A 97 20.41 -12.31 17.38
C ILE A 97 21.75 -12.96 17.01
N GLY A 98 22.03 -13.12 15.71
CA GLY A 98 23.29 -13.70 15.25
C GLY A 98 24.52 -12.88 15.59
N SER A 99 24.38 -11.56 15.82
CA SER A 99 25.50 -10.72 16.28
C SER A 99 25.78 -10.78 17.78
N LEU A 100 24.88 -11.40 18.57
CA LEU A 100 25.03 -11.56 20.02
C LEU A 100 25.79 -12.84 20.42
N PHE A 101 26.08 -13.72 19.46
CA PHE A 101 26.83 -14.96 19.63
C PHE A 101 28.13 -14.90 18.84
#